data_AF-A0A964CYE9-F1
#
_entry.id   AF-A0A964CYE9-F1
#
_cell.length_a   1.000
_cell.length_b   1.000
_cell.length_c   1.000
_cell.angle_alpha   90.00
_cell.angle_beta   90.00
_cell.angle_gamma   90.00
#
_symmetry.space_group_name_H-M   'P 1'
#
loop_
_entity.id
_entity.type
_entity.pdbx_description
1 polymer ?
#
loop_
_entity_poly.entity_id
_entity_poly.type
_entity_poly.pdbx_seq_one_letter_code
_entity_poly.pdbx_strand_id
1 'polypeptide(L)'
;MSQPTITAVAGPPGSGKTTWIRQQLAVETAPVLYWCPGTGNVPIDQTCIVAEFPQITILTDGQESEFAKHLNNGVSAYIELGFYLQLTSIENLLQSFPSRRFAVVPPDIKNTEWHQWADVIVEGIAVSGEPEKLSIWRSPASGQVLDPASLDLFWYEEMTQGAYGKIHRAKGIFDIADGRSFYFDFAAKFQETAHEELPLPRWLEGRPQRFSGIEIVGENLDETALGQTLEDCCLSETIMLNYQQQVKESLSLGEETE
;
A
#
# COMPACT_ATOMS: atom_id res chain seq x y z
N MET A 1 19.11 11.11 -24.85
CA MET A 1 18.26 10.88 -23.67
C MET A 1 16.97 10.26 -24.19
N SER A 2 16.53 9.15 -23.61
CA SER A 2 15.24 8.53 -23.94
C SER A 2 14.10 9.50 -23.61
N GLN A 3 13.05 9.51 -24.42
CA GLN A 3 11.87 10.32 -24.15
C GLN A 3 11.18 9.80 -22.88
N PRO A 4 10.74 10.67 -21.95
CA PRO A 4 9.98 10.26 -20.77
C PRO A 4 8.74 9.48 -21.21
N THR A 5 8.47 8.38 -20.52
CA THR A 5 7.37 7.47 -20.85
C THR A 5 6.54 7.20 -19.60
N ILE A 6 5.22 7.07 -19.79
CA ILE A 6 4.30 6.60 -18.76
C ILE A 6 4.16 5.08 -18.85
N THR A 7 4.46 4.38 -17.77
CA THR A 7 4.12 2.97 -17.57
C THR A 7 2.84 2.90 -16.74
N ALA A 8 1.69 2.67 -17.39
CA ALA A 8 0.41 2.53 -16.70
C ALA A 8 0.13 1.05 -16.39
N VAL A 9 -0.20 0.73 -15.15
CA VAL A 9 -0.37 -0.64 -14.66
C VAL A 9 -1.76 -0.80 -14.06
N ALA A 10 -2.53 -1.76 -14.56
CA ALA A 10 -3.86 -2.07 -14.08
C ALA A 10 -4.07 -3.57 -13.88
N GLY A 11 -5.15 -3.94 -13.22
CA GLY A 11 -5.46 -5.34 -12.92
C GLY A 11 -6.31 -5.51 -11.65
N PRO A 12 -6.84 -6.72 -11.43
CA PRO A 12 -7.74 -7.00 -10.31
C PRO A 12 -7.05 -6.80 -8.94
N PRO A 13 -7.81 -6.69 -7.84
CA PRO A 13 -7.23 -6.53 -6.51
C PRO A 13 -6.34 -7.72 -6.17
N GLY A 14 -5.15 -7.49 -5.60
CA GLY A 14 -4.25 -8.59 -5.20
C GLY A 14 -3.55 -9.34 -6.34
N SER A 15 -3.68 -8.89 -7.60
CA SER A 15 -3.00 -9.51 -8.76
C SER A 15 -1.47 -9.37 -8.77
N GLY A 16 -0.90 -8.51 -7.91
CA GLY A 16 0.55 -8.27 -7.84
C GLY A 16 1.03 -7.01 -8.59
N LYS A 17 0.14 -6.06 -8.90
CA LYS A 17 0.50 -4.77 -9.55
C LYS A 17 1.67 -4.06 -8.86
N THR A 18 1.50 -3.74 -7.57
CA THR A 18 2.53 -3.06 -6.76
C THR A 18 3.83 -3.85 -6.72
N THR A 19 3.76 -5.18 -6.57
CA THR A 19 4.92 -6.07 -6.60
C THR A 19 5.66 -6.00 -7.93
N TRP A 20 4.95 -6.01 -9.05
CA TRP A 20 5.54 -5.89 -10.37
C TRP A 20 6.23 -4.53 -10.56
N ILE A 21 5.60 -3.44 -10.08
CA ILE A 21 6.20 -2.10 -10.11
C ILE A 21 7.46 -2.06 -9.24
N ARG A 22 7.42 -2.59 -8.00
CA ARG A 22 8.61 -2.70 -7.12
C ARG A 22 9.77 -3.39 -7.83
N GLN A 23 9.52 -4.47 -8.58
CA GLN A 23 10.54 -5.16 -9.37
C GLN A 23 11.13 -4.29 -10.48
N GLN A 24 10.33 -3.46 -11.15
CA GLN A 24 10.84 -2.54 -12.16
C GLN A 24 11.66 -1.40 -11.53
N LEU A 25 11.19 -0.87 -10.40
CA LEU A 25 11.88 0.20 -9.67
C LEU A 25 13.23 -0.26 -9.07
N ALA A 26 13.33 -1.53 -8.66
CA ALA A 26 14.57 -2.09 -8.09
C ALA A 26 15.76 -2.09 -9.06
N VAL A 27 15.51 -2.09 -10.37
CA VAL A 27 16.55 -2.01 -11.42
C VAL A 27 16.64 -0.63 -12.06
N GLU A 28 15.78 0.30 -11.65
CA GLU A 28 15.76 1.66 -12.16
C GLU A 28 16.84 2.51 -11.50
N THR A 29 17.56 3.26 -12.32
CA THR A 29 18.67 4.13 -11.87
C THR A 29 18.37 5.60 -12.12
N ALA A 30 17.41 5.90 -12.99
CA ALA A 30 16.95 7.25 -13.26
C ALA A 30 15.88 7.68 -12.23
N PRO A 31 15.74 8.99 -11.98
CA PRO A 31 14.60 9.52 -11.23
C PRO A 31 13.29 9.13 -11.91
N VAL A 32 12.35 8.64 -11.12
CA VAL A 32 11.04 8.20 -11.59
C VAL A 32 9.95 8.71 -10.66
N LEU A 33 8.80 9.00 -11.27
CA LEU A 33 7.57 9.40 -10.61
C LEU A 33 6.69 8.17 -10.38
N TYR A 34 6.12 8.01 -9.19
CA TYR A 34 5.08 7.01 -8.92
C TYR A 34 3.78 7.70 -8.52
N TRP A 35 2.68 7.30 -9.15
CA TRP A 35 1.35 7.82 -8.86
C TRP A 35 0.33 6.68 -8.78
N CYS A 36 -0.41 6.63 -7.68
CA CYS A 36 -1.52 5.70 -7.50
C CYS A 36 -2.78 6.54 -7.19
N PRO A 37 -3.59 6.89 -8.20
CA PRO A 37 -4.76 7.73 -7.99
C PRO A 37 -5.88 7.00 -7.21
N GLY A 38 -6.75 7.80 -6.59
CA GLY A 38 -7.94 7.35 -5.90
C GLY A 38 -7.65 6.62 -4.60
N THR A 39 -6.49 6.82 -3.98
CA THR A 39 -6.15 6.25 -2.67
C THR A 39 -6.75 7.05 -1.51
N GLY A 40 -7.21 8.29 -1.76
CA GLY A 40 -7.79 9.14 -0.74
C GLY A 40 -6.77 9.45 0.35
N ASN A 41 -7.12 9.22 1.61
CA ASN A 41 -6.26 9.44 2.78
C ASN A 41 -5.53 8.17 3.26
N VAL A 42 -5.57 7.08 2.48
CA VAL A 42 -4.91 5.80 2.83
C VAL A 42 -3.93 5.37 1.70
N PRO A 43 -2.82 6.10 1.48
CA PRO A 43 -1.85 5.85 0.41
C PRO A 43 -0.84 4.74 0.79
N ILE A 44 -1.31 3.53 1.07
CA ILE A 44 -0.45 2.42 1.55
C ILE A 44 0.67 2.09 0.54
N ASP A 45 0.32 1.87 -0.72
CA ASP A 45 1.29 1.44 -1.74
C ASP A 45 2.35 2.52 -2.02
N GLN A 46 1.94 3.79 -2.02
CA GLN A 46 2.85 4.93 -2.18
C GLN A 46 3.82 5.03 -1.00
N THR A 47 3.32 4.83 0.23
CA THR A 47 4.13 4.88 1.44
C THR A 47 5.16 3.74 1.47
N CYS A 48 4.73 2.53 1.11
CA CYS A 48 5.61 1.36 0.97
C CYS A 48 6.72 1.61 -0.07
N ILE A 49 6.35 2.10 -1.25
CA ILE A 49 7.31 2.39 -2.32
C ILE A 49 8.34 3.45 -1.91
N VAL A 50 7.94 4.53 -1.24
CA VAL A 50 8.90 5.58 -0.81
C VAL A 50 9.79 5.12 0.32
N ALA A 51 9.28 4.28 1.22
CA ALA A 51 10.11 3.69 2.26
C ALA A 51 11.23 2.85 1.62
N GLU A 52 10.90 1.99 0.65
CA GLU A 52 11.86 1.11 -0.03
C GLU A 52 12.76 1.82 -1.04
N PHE A 53 12.23 2.82 -1.74
CA PHE A 53 12.91 3.57 -2.80
C PHE A 53 12.82 5.08 -2.52
N PRO A 54 13.59 5.62 -1.55
CA PRO A 54 13.51 7.02 -1.14
C PRO A 54 13.80 8.04 -2.25
N GLN A 55 14.43 7.61 -3.35
CA GLN A 55 14.69 8.43 -4.54
C GLN A 55 13.46 8.66 -5.42
N ILE A 56 12.38 7.90 -5.24
CA ILE A 56 11.17 7.99 -6.05
C ILE A 56 10.33 9.20 -5.60
N THR A 57 9.90 9.99 -6.57
CA THR A 57 8.93 11.06 -6.31
C THR A 57 7.53 10.48 -6.34
N ILE A 58 6.75 10.69 -5.28
CA ILE A 58 5.33 10.31 -5.24
C ILE A 58 4.44 11.51 -5.50
N LEU A 59 3.30 11.27 -6.15
CA LEU A 59 2.19 12.20 -6.21
C LEU A 59 0.96 11.57 -5.59
N THR A 60 0.16 12.37 -4.89
CA THR A 60 -1.13 12.01 -4.31
C THR A 60 -2.28 12.58 -5.14
N ASP A 61 -3.51 12.22 -4.78
CA ASP A 61 -4.72 12.78 -5.38
C ASP A 61 -4.71 14.32 -5.33
N GLY A 62 -5.08 14.97 -6.43
CA GLY A 62 -5.08 16.43 -6.58
C GLY A 62 -3.77 17.05 -7.09
N GLN A 63 -2.72 16.25 -7.31
CA GLN A 63 -1.43 16.70 -7.86
C GLN A 63 -1.25 16.40 -9.37
N GLU A 64 -2.34 16.24 -10.12
CA GLU A 64 -2.31 15.87 -11.54
C GLU A 64 -1.55 16.90 -12.38
N SER A 65 -1.66 18.19 -12.01
CA SER A 65 -0.93 19.27 -12.68
C SER A 65 0.59 19.19 -12.49
N GLU A 66 1.06 18.56 -11.40
CA GLU A 66 2.47 18.34 -11.13
C GLU A 66 3.00 17.16 -11.94
N PHE A 67 2.18 16.12 -12.13
CA PHE A 67 2.50 14.97 -12.97
C PHE A 67 2.96 15.39 -14.37
N ALA A 68 2.17 16.24 -15.04
CA ALA A 68 2.52 16.75 -16.36
C ALA A 68 3.81 17.59 -16.37
N LYS A 69 4.09 18.35 -15.29
CA LYS A 69 5.35 19.13 -15.17
C LYS A 69 6.55 18.20 -15.08
N HIS A 70 6.48 17.13 -14.29
CA HIS A 70 7.56 16.16 -14.16
C HIS A 70 7.86 15.46 -15.49
N LEU A 71 6.82 15.02 -16.21
CA LEU A 71 6.99 14.43 -17.54
C LEU A 71 7.64 15.40 -18.53
N ASN A 72 7.19 16.66 -18.58
CA ASN A 72 7.78 17.69 -19.45
C ASN A 72 9.26 17.98 -19.12
N ASN A 73 9.66 17.73 -17.87
CA ASN A 73 11.05 17.86 -17.40
C ASN A 73 11.90 16.60 -17.65
N GLY A 74 11.37 15.59 -18.35
CA GLY A 74 12.11 14.39 -18.74
C GLY A 74 12.06 13.24 -17.74
N VAL A 75 11.21 13.31 -16.71
CA VAL A 75 11.03 12.23 -15.72
C VAL A 75 10.04 11.20 -16.26
N SER A 76 10.38 9.91 -16.22
CA SER A 76 9.43 8.83 -16.54
C SER A 76 8.53 8.53 -15.34
N ALA A 77 7.36 7.95 -15.59
CA ALA A 77 6.36 7.74 -14.54
C ALA A 77 5.76 6.33 -14.55
N TYR A 78 5.46 5.81 -13.36
CA TYR A 78 4.56 4.67 -13.17
C TYR A 78 3.22 5.17 -12.64
N ILE A 79 2.13 4.72 -13.27
CA ILE A 79 0.77 4.94 -12.78
C ILE A 79 0.20 3.59 -12.38
N GLU A 80 -0.13 3.39 -11.10
CA GLU A 80 -0.84 2.20 -10.63
C GLU A 80 -2.34 2.49 -10.52
N LEU A 81 -3.15 1.81 -11.33
CA LEU A 81 -4.60 1.95 -11.28
C LEU A 81 -5.20 0.92 -10.32
N GLY A 82 -5.87 1.44 -9.28
CA GLY A 82 -6.75 0.64 -8.42
C GLY A 82 -7.87 -0.01 -9.22
N PHE A 83 -8.29 -1.22 -8.82
CA PHE A 83 -9.33 -1.98 -9.52
C PHE A 83 -10.71 -1.32 -9.50
N TYR A 84 -10.91 -0.36 -8.58
CA TYR A 84 -12.12 0.44 -8.40
C TYR A 84 -12.17 1.67 -9.33
N LEU A 85 -11.09 1.96 -10.07
CA LEU A 85 -11.05 3.05 -11.04
C LEU A 85 -11.38 2.54 -12.44
N GLN A 86 -12.15 3.34 -13.18
CA GLN A 86 -12.35 3.08 -14.60
C GLN A 86 -11.03 3.29 -15.34
N LEU A 87 -10.65 2.34 -16.19
CA LEU A 87 -9.39 2.42 -16.98
C LEU A 87 -9.32 3.66 -17.88
N THR A 88 -10.49 4.15 -18.32
CA THR A 88 -10.64 5.36 -19.14
C THR A 88 -10.33 6.66 -18.39
N SER A 89 -10.27 6.64 -17.05
CA SER A 89 -10.05 7.83 -16.23
C SER A 89 -8.72 8.53 -16.50
N ILE A 90 -7.70 7.80 -16.96
CA ILE A 90 -6.37 8.34 -17.27
C ILE A 90 -6.09 8.45 -18.78
N GLU A 91 -7.06 8.12 -19.64
CA GLU A 91 -6.81 7.97 -21.08
C GLU A 91 -6.32 9.28 -21.72
N ASN A 92 -6.88 10.43 -21.31
CA ASN A 92 -6.43 11.75 -21.79
C ASN A 92 -4.94 12.00 -21.48
N LEU A 93 -4.48 11.56 -20.32
CA LEU A 93 -3.09 11.68 -19.92
C LEU A 93 -2.20 10.73 -20.74
N LEU A 94 -2.65 9.48 -20.92
CA LEU A 94 -1.93 8.48 -21.71
C LEU A 94 -1.84 8.82 -23.20
N GLN A 95 -2.78 9.60 -23.74
CA GLN A 95 -2.74 10.10 -25.11
C GLN A 95 -1.85 11.34 -25.27
N SER A 96 -1.63 12.08 -24.18
CA SER A 96 -0.83 13.32 -24.19
C SER A 96 0.68 13.08 -24.13
N PHE A 97 1.11 11.89 -23.69
CA PHE A 97 2.51 11.52 -23.52
C PHE A 97 2.76 10.10 -24.05
N PRO A 98 4.00 9.76 -24.45
CA PRO A 98 4.35 8.38 -24.74
C PRO A 98 4.00 7.49 -23.56
N SER A 99 3.23 6.44 -23.81
CA SER A 99 2.76 5.56 -22.76
C SER A 99 2.78 4.10 -23.20
N ARG A 100 2.88 3.21 -22.21
CA ARG A 100 2.74 1.77 -22.37
C ARG A 100 1.89 1.24 -21.23
N ARG A 101 0.88 0.45 -21.58
CA ARG A 101 -0.14 -0.07 -20.68
C ARG A 101 0.15 -1.53 -20.37
N PHE A 102 0.19 -1.86 -19.09
CA PHE A 102 0.41 -3.20 -18.58
C PHE A 102 -0.82 -3.63 -17.78
N ALA A 103 -1.33 -4.82 -18.09
CA ALA A 103 -2.31 -5.49 -17.26
C ALA A 103 -1.65 -6.64 -16.51
N VAL A 104 -1.58 -6.54 -15.18
CA VAL A 104 -1.16 -7.65 -14.32
C VAL A 104 -2.40 -8.45 -13.97
N VAL A 105 -2.58 -9.61 -14.60
CA VAL A 105 -3.82 -10.40 -14.50
C VAL A 105 -3.50 -11.86 -14.24
N PRO A 106 -4.28 -12.55 -13.39
CA PRO A 106 -4.18 -13.99 -13.22
C PRO A 106 -4.27 -14.76 -14.55
N PRO A 107 -3.55 -15.89 -14.70
CA PRO A 107 -3.59 -16.69 -15.93
C PRO A 107 -4.96 -17.34 -16.22
N ASP A 108 -5.80 -17.50 -15.20
CA ASP A 108 -7.16 -18.05 -15.29
C ASP A 108 -8.20 -17.01 -15.73
N ILE A 109 -7.90 -15.71 -15.61
CA ILE A 109 -8.77 -14.63 -16.08
C ILE A 109 -8.47 -14.33 -17.55
N LYS A 110 -9.50 -14.35 -18.40
CA LYS A 110 -9.37 -14.10 -19.84
C LYS A 110 -10.49 -13.19 -20.35
N ASN A 111 -10.22 -12.49 -21.45
CA ASN A 111 -11.21 -11.68 -22.17
C ASN A 111 -11.90 -10.60 -21.32
N THR A 112 -11.17 -10.00 -20.38
CA THR A 112 -11.68 -8.91 -19.53
C THR A 112 -11.31 -7.52 -20.09
N GLU A 113 -11.83 -6.46 -19.47
CA GLU A 113 -11.48 -5.07 -19.84
C GLU A 113 -9.96 -4.82 -19.80
N TRP A 114 -9.24 -5.42 -18.84
CA TRP A 114 -7.78 -5.28 -18.76
C TRP A 114 -7.06 -5.86 -19.97
N HIS A 115 -7.58 -6.96 -20.54
CA HIS A 115 -7.02 -7.57 -21.75
C HIS A 115 -7.23 -6.69 -22.99
N GLN A 116 -8.33 -5.93 -23.02
CA GLN A 116 -8.66 -5.04 -24.12
C GLN A 116 -7.91 -3.71 -24.01
N TRP A 117 -7.66 -3.25 -22.79
CA TRP A 117 -7.03 -1.96 -22.51
C TRP A 117 -5.51 -1.99 -22.61
N ALA A 118 -4.85 -3.09 -22.22
CA ALA A 118 -3.40 -3.15 -22.11
C ALA A 118 -2.67 -3.49 -23.41
N ASP A 119 -1.47 -2.93 -23.56
CA ASP A 119 -0.53 -3.30 -24.64
C ASP A 119 0.23 -4.58 -24.30
N VAL A 120 0.42 -4.85 -23.00
CA VAL A 120 1.16 -5.99 -22.48
C VAL A 120 0.38 -6.65 -21.35
N ILE A 121 0.24 -7.97 -21.44
CA ILE A 121 -0.28 -8.79 -20.37
C ILE A 121 0.90 -9.37 -19.58
N VAL A 122 0.89 -9.14 -18.27
CA VAL A 122 1.83 -9.72 -17.32
C VAL A 122 1.06 -10.75 -16.50
N GLU A 123 1.61 -11.96 -16.40
CA GLU A 123 1.02 -13.00 -15.57
C GLU A 123 1.10 -12.59 -14.11
N GLY A 124 -0.08 -12.35 -13.54
CA GLY A 124 -0.28 -12.00 -12.16
C GLY A 124 -0.69 -13.19 -11.31
N ILE A 125 -0.96 -12.89 -10.07
CA ILE A 125 -1.37 -13.85 -9.06
C ILE A 125 -2.88 -14.06 -9.11
N ALA A 126 -3.29 -15.32 -8.95
CA ALA A 126 -4.67 -15.73 -8.77
C ALA A 126 -5.39 -14.92 -7.67
N VAL A 127 -6.47 -14.23 -8.04
CA VAL A 127 -7.29 -13.40 -7.14
C VAL A 127 -8.51 -14.19 -6.66
N SER A 128 -8.97 -13.91 -5.44
CA SER A 128 -10.22 -14.45 -4.89
C SER A 128 -11.33 -13.39 -4.93
N GLY A 129 -12.56 -13.81 -5.21
CA GLY A 129 -13.73 -12.94 -5.24
C GLY A 129 -14.09 -12.47 -6.65
N GLU A 130 -15.36 -12.13 -6.85
CA GLU A 130 -15.86 -11.49 -8.06
C GLU A 130 -15.77 -9.97 -7.89
N PRO A 131 -15.09 -9.21 -8.77
CA PRO A 131 -14.87 -7.78 -8.59
C PRO A 131 -16.15 -6.97 -8.29
N GLU A 132 -17.27 -7.36 -8.89
CA GLU A 132 -18.58 -6.70 -8.74
C GLU A 132 -19.18 -6.83 -7.33
N LYS A 133 -18.74 -7.80 -6.53
CA LYS A 133 -19.22 -8.05 -5.16
C LYS A 133 -18.30 -7.47 -4.08
N LEU A 134 -17.14 -6.94 -4.48
CA LEU A 134 -16.15 -6.45 -3.55
C LEU A 134 -16.45 -5.01 -3.13
N SER A 135 -16.39 -4.75 -1.82
CA SER A 135 -16.29 -3.41 -1.26
C SER A 135 -14.87 -3.15 -0.74
N ILE A 136 -14.54 -1.88 -0.60
CA ILE A 136 -13.27 -1.42 -0.04
C ILE A 136 -13.58 -0.63 1.23
N TRP A 137 -12.98 -1.03 2.32
CA TRP A 137 -12.93 -0.27 3.56
C TRP A 137 -11.52 0.27 3.79
N ARG A 138 -11.43 1.52 4.21
CA ARG A 138 -10.17 2.23 4.44
C ARG A 138 -10.26 2.99 5.76
N SER A 139 -9.24 2.87 6.58
CA SER A 139 -9.14 3.62 7.83
C SER A 139 -7.73 4.16 8.03
N PRO A 140 -7.54 5.49 8.15
CA PRO A 140 -6.27 6.07 8.56
C PRO A 140 -6.01 5.78 10.04
N ALA A 141 -4.76 5.49 10.37
CA ALA A 141 -4.30 5.27 11.75
C ALA A 141 -3.15 6.22 12.13
N SER A 142 -2.81 7.20 11.28
CA SER A 142 -1.71 8.14 11.51
C SER A 142 -1.74 8.76 12.91
N GLY A 143 -0.61 8.76 13.60
CA GLY A 143 -0.50 9.23 14.98
C GLY A 143 -0.93 8.21 16.06
N GLN A 144 -1.46 7.05 15.67
CA GLN A 144 -1.67 5.92 16.58
C GLN A 144 -0.45 5.01 16.62
N VAL A 145 -0.24 4.39 17.77
CA VAL A 145 0.76 3.36 18.00
C VAL A 145 0.01 2.12 18.49
N LEU A 146 0.14 1.01 17.78
CA LEU A 146 -0.60 -0.20 18.09
C LEU A 146 0.17 -1.09 19.07
N ASP A 147 -0.57 -1.73 19.97
CA ASP A 147 -0.04 -2.82 20.77
C ASP A 147 0.24 -4.03 19.87
N PRO A 148 1.46 -4.60 19.87
CA PRO A 148 1.80 -5.73 19.01
C PRO A 148 0.89 -6.95 19.22
N ALA A 149 0.54 -7.28 20.47
CA ALA A 149 -0.26 -8.47 20.76
C ALA A 149 -1.72 -8.29 20.31
N SER A 150 -2.30 -7.11 20.52
CA SER A 150 -3.64 -6.80 19.99
C SER A 150 -3.65 -6.76 18.46
N LEU A 151 -2.63 -6.19 17.83
CA LEU A 151 -2.50 -6.17 16.37
C LEU A 151 -2.37 -7.58 15.80
N ASP A 152 -1.61 -8.46 16.45
CA ASP A 152 -1.49 -9.86 16.04
C ASP A 152 -2.85 -10.58 16.12
N LEU A 153 -3.59 -10.40 17.21
CA LEU A 153 -4.94 -10.96 17.37
C LEU A 153 -5.88 -10.48 16.25
N PHE A 154 -5.94 -9.17 16.05
CA PHE A 154 -6.77 -8.56 15.00
C PHE A 154 -6.39 -9.09 13.61
N TRP A 155 -5.09 -9.09 13.28
CA TRP A 155 -4.61 -9.37 11.94
C TRP A 155 -4.64 -10.87 11.59
N TYR A 156 -4.18 -11.73 12.50
CA TYR A 156 -4.02 -13.16 12.24
C TYR A 156 -5.25 -13.98 12.64
N GLU A 157 -5.98 -13.59 13.69
CA GLU A 157 -7.09 -14.40 14.19
C GLU A 157 -8.45 -13.87 13.74
N GLU A 158 -8.73 -12.58 13.95
CA GLU A 158 -10.09 -12.07 13.74
C GLU A 158 -10.39 -11.80 12.26
N MET A 159 -9.49 -11.11 11.55
CA MET A 159 -9.65 -10.83 10.12
C MET A 159 -9.69 -12.10 9.27
N THR A 160 -8.82 -13.08 9.55
CA THR A 160 -8.70 -14.28 8.70
C THR A 160 -9.83 -15.29 8.93
N GLN A 161 -10.48 -15.26 10.10
CA GLN A 161 -11.55 -16.19 10.46
C GLN A 161 -12.96 -15.67 10.12
N GLY A 162 -13.05 -14.51 9.47
CA GLY A 162 -14.30 -13.96 8.95
C GLY A 162 -15.16 -13.22 9.99
N ALA A 163 -14.55 -12.74 11.08
CA ALA A 163 -15.25 -11.97 12.11
C ALA A 163 -15.91 -10.70 11.57
N TYR A 164 -15.38 -10.17 10.47
CA TYR A 164 -15.79 -8.89 9.87
C TYR A 164 -16.38 -9.02 8.46
N GLY A 165 -16.87 -10.20 8.11
CA GLY A 165 -17.22 -10.54 6.74
C GLY A 165 -16.08 -11.24 6.01
N LYS A 166 -16.24 -11.42 4.70
CA LYS A 166 -15.32 -12.23 3.91
C LYS A 166 -14.21 -11.36 3.32
N ILE A 167 -13.06 -11.35 3.98
CA ILE A 167 -11.89 -10.59 3.53
C ILE A 167 -11.16 -11.34 2.42
N HIS A 168 -10.88 -10.64 1.33
CA HIS A 168 -10.14 -11.15 0.17
C HIS A 168 -8.71 -10.63 0.12
N ARG A 169 -8.52 -9.36 0.50
CA ARG A 169 -7.22 -8.68 0.54
C ARG A 169 -7.23 -7.72 1.72
N ALA A 170 -6.13 -7.64 2.46
CA ALA A 170 -5.90 -6.57 3.42
C ALA A 170 -4.45 -6.10 3.35
N LYS A 171 -4.25 -4.79 3.28
CA LYS A 171 -2.94 -4.15 3.40
C LYS A 171 -2.97 -3.21 4.59
N GLY A 172 -1.88 -3.13 5.35
CA GLY A 172 -1.76 -2.22 6.47
C GLY A 172 -0.35 -1.66 6.59
N ILE A 173 -0.24 -0.44 7.09
CA ILE A 173 1.02 0.11 7.62
C ILE A 173 0.75 0.56 9.04
N PHE A 174 1.48 0.02 10.00
CA PHE A 174 1.27 0.32 11.41
C PHE A 174 2.57 0.65 12.13
N ASP A 175 2.51 1.66 12.98
CA ASP A 175 3.54 1.95 13.97
C ASP A 175 3.25 1.17 15.24
N ILE A 176 4.25 0.48 15.77
CA ILE A 176 4.12 -0.34 16.97
C ILE A 176 4.87 0.25 18.16
N ALA A 177 4.62 -0.30 19.35
CA ALA A 177 5.10 0.21 20.64
C ALA A 177 6.60 0.58 20.70
N ASP A 178 7.45 -0.12 19.95
CA ASP A 178 8.90 0.09 19.96
C ASP A 178 9.43 1.08 18.90
N GLY A 179 8.52 1.81 18.27
CA GLY A 179 8.80 2.87 17.31
C GLY A 179 9.04 2.40 15.88
N ARG A 180 9.05 1.10 15.62
CA ARG A 180 9.17 0.57 14.26
C ARG A 180 7.85 0.68 13.49
N SER A 181 7.94 0.64 12.17
CA SER A 181 6.79 0.63 11.25
C SER A 181 6.79 -0.66 10.45
N PHE A 182 5.63 -1.28 10.30
CA PHE A 182 5.48 -2.55 9.60
C PHE A 182 4.44 -2.43 8.50
N TYR A 183 4.77 -2.95 7.32
CA TYR A 183 3.81 -3.23 6.25
C TYR A 183 3.26 -4.64 6.44
N PHE A 184 1.94 -4.77 6.39
CA PHE A 184 1.21 -6.03 6.51
C PHE A 184 0.49 -6.33 5.20
N ASP A 185 0.53 -7.60 4.79
CA ASP A 185 -0.03 -8.09 3.55
C ASP A 185 -0.77 -9.42 3.76
N PHE A 186 -2.08 -9.39 3.54
CA PHE A 186 -2.91 -10.59 3.49
C PHE A 186 -3.62 -10.73 2.14
N ALA A 187 -3.63 -11.94 1.60
CA ALA A 187 -4.43 -12.35 0.45
C ALA A 187 -5.00 -13.76 0.67
N ALA A 188 -6.33 -13.89 0.62
CA ALA A 188 -7.03 -15.11 1.03
C ALA A 188 -6.63 -16.38 0.25
N LYS A 189 -6.14 -16.23 -0.99
CA LYS A 189 -5.72 -17.36 -1.85
C LYS A 189 -4.39 -18.00 -1.42
N PHE A 190 -3.56 -17.33 -0.63
CA PHE A 190 -2.25 -17.85 -0.24
C PHE A 190 -2.21 -18.44 1.16
N GLN A 191 -3.24 -18.25 2.00
CA GLN A 191 -3.30 -18.65 3.41
C GLN A 191 -2.17 -18.10 4.32
N GLU A 192 -1.05 -17.66 3.74
CA GLU A 192 0.03 -16.96 4.41
C GLU A 192 -0.28 -15.46 4.42
N THR A 193 -0.10 -14.89 5.60
CA THR A 193 -0.09 -13.46 5.85
C THR A 193 1.35 -13.08 6.17
N ALA A 194 1.84 -12.05 5.48
CA ALA A 194 3.21 -11.58 5.61
C ALA A 194 3.22 -10.21 6.27
N HIS A 195 4.27 -9.93 7.01
CA HIS A 195 4.61 -8.59 7.44
C HIS A 195 6.10 -8.35 7.23
N GLU A 196 6.46 -7.12 6.87
CA GLU A 196 7.84 -6.67 6.72
C GLU A 196 8.04 -5.35 7.44
N GLU A 197 9.18 -5.21 8.11
CA GLU A 197 9.58 -3.93 8.71
C GLU A 197 9.92 -2.96 7.58
N LEU A 198 9.28 -1.79 7.59
CA LEU A 198 9.62 -0.72 6.66
C LEU A 198 10.97 -0.11 7.07
N PRO A 199 11.88 0.20 6.12
CA PRO A 199 13.20 0.79 6.39
C PRO A 199 13.10 2.27 6.77
N LEU A 200 12.37 2.56 7.84
CA LEU A 200 12.12 3.89 8.38
C LEU A 200 12.78 4.02 9.76
N PRO A 201 13.24 5.23 10.14
CA PRO A 201 13.74 5.46 11.49
C PRO A 201 12.69 5.12 12.55
N ARG A 202 13.14 4.65 13.72
CA ARG A 202 12.24 4.45 14.86
C ARG A 202 11.64 5.79 15.30
N TRP A 203 10.34 5.79 15.61
CA TRP A 203 9.66 6.94 16.20
C TRP A 203 9.47 6.73 17.70
N LEU A 204 10.30 7.39 18.50
CA LEU A 204 10.27 7.29 19.97
C LEU A 204 9.91 8.63 20.65
N GLU A 205 9.43 9.60 19.88
CA GLU A 205 9.09 10.96 20.35
C GLU A 205 7.57 11.19 20.32
N GLY A 206 6.83 10.37 21.06
CA GLY A 206 5.37 10.46 21.13
C GLY A 206 4.68 9.90 19.89
N ARG A 207 3.60 10.56 19.46
CA ARG A 207 2.76 10.12 18.34
C ARG A 207 3.49 10.30 16.99
N PRO A 208 3.55 9.27 16.14
CA PRO A 208 4.16 9.37 14.81
C PRO A 208 3.50 10.41 13.91
N GLN A 209 4.29 11.14 13.12
CA GLN A 209 3.77 12.05 12.08
C GLN A 209 3.84 11.46 10.67
N ARG A 210 4.30 10.21 10.54
CA ARG A 210 4.26 9.45 9.28
C ARG A 210 2.89 8.81 9.07
N PHE A 211 2.65 8.35 7.85
CA PHE A 211 1.42 7.65 7.52
C PHE A 211 1.36 6.27 8.20
N SER A 212 0.19 5.95 8.75
CA SER A 212 -0.23 4.60 9.08
C SER A 212 -1.72 4.46 8.76
N GLY A 213 -2.19 3.25 8.48
CA GLY A 213 -3.56 2.97 8.10
C GLY A 213 -3.74 1.61 7.44
N ILE A 214 -4.98 1.28 7.14
CA ILE A 214 -5.38 -0.02 6.61
C ILE A 214 -6.35 0.13 5.45
N GLU A 215 -6.22 -0.77 4.47
CA GLU A 215 -7.17 -1.00 3.40
C GLU A 215 -7.59 -2.48 3.41
N ILE A 216 -8.89 -2.73 3.43
CA ILE A 216 -9.48 -4.07 3.35
C ILE A 216 -10.40 -4.13 2.14
N VAL A 217 -10.25 -5.18 1.34
CA VAL A 217 -11.15 -5.53 0.24
C VAL A 217 -11.86 -6.83 0.57
N GLY A 218 -13.18 -6.82 0.55
CA GLY A 218 -13.97 -7.99 0.95
C GLY A 218 -15.44 -7.93 0.53
N GLU A 219 -16.21 -8.94 0.95
CA GLU A 219 -17.66 -9.02 0.78
C GLU A 219 -18.36 -8.90 2.14
N ASN A 220 -19.43 -8.10 2.21
CA ASN A 220 -20.25 -7.88 3.42
C ASN A 220 -19.42 -7.47 4.65
N LEU A 221 -18.54 -6.48 4.47
CA LEU A 221 -17.66 -6.02 5.54
C LEU A 221 -18.45 -5.36 6.69
N ASP A 222 -18.17 -5.77 7.92
CA ASP A 222 -18.63 -5.05 9.12
C ASP A 222 -17.64 -3.93 9.43
N GLU A 223 -17.79 -2.82 8.70
CA GLU A 223 -16.89 -1.65 8.80
C GLU A 223 -16.88 -1.01 10.20
N THR A 224 -17.98 -1.14 10.94
CA THR A 224 -18.07 -0.60 12.31
C THR A 224 -17.25 -1.45 13.27
N ALA A 225 -17.40 -2.76 13.21
CA ALA A 225 -16.62 -3.68 14.03
C ALA A 225 -15.12 -3.62 13.68
N LEU A 226 -14.77 -3.53 12.39
CA LEU A 226 -13.38 -3.33 11.95
C LEU A 226 -12.76 -2.06 12.56
N GLY A 227 -13.49 -0.93 12.48
CA GLY A 227 -13.03 0.33 13.05
C GLY A 227 -12.83 0.25 14.56
N GLN A 228 -13.80 -0.32 15.28
CA GLN A 228 -13.74 -0.44 16.74
C GLN A 228 -12.58 -1.32 17.19
N THR A 229 -12.40 -2.49 16.59
CA THR A 229 -11.30 -3.38 16.98
C THR A 229 -9.93 -2.76 16.67
N LEU A 230 -9.79 -2.08 15.54
CA LEU A 230 -8.54 -1.38 15.21
C LEU A 230 -8.24 -0.26 16.23
N GLU A 231 -9.27 0.48 16.66
CA GLU A 231 -9.13 1.48 17.73
C GLU A 231 -8.73 0.84 19.07
N ASP A 232 -9.32 -0.31 19.41
CA ASP A 232 -9.00 -1.06 20.63
C ASP A 232 -7.54 -1.59 20.62
N CYS A 233 -6.92 -1.74 19.45
CA CYS A 233 -5.49 -2.07 19.32
C CYS A 233 -4.57 -0.89 19.66
N CYS A 234 -5.07 0.36 19.69
CA CYS A 234 -4.25 1.54 19.87
C CYS A 234 -3.84 1.74 21.34
N LEU A 235 -2.56 1.99 21.56
CA LEU A 235 -2.05 2.33 22.88
C LEU A 235 -2.51 3.72 23.32
N SER A 236 -2.90 3.82 24.58
CA SER A 236 -3.05 5.13 25.23
C SER A 236 -1.72 5.89 25.26
N GLU A 237 -1.77 7.22 25.29
CA GLU A 237 -0.58 8.07 25.29
C GLU A 237 0.38 7.73 26.44
N THR A 238 -0.15 7.50 27.64
CA THR A 238 0.64 7.13 28.82
C THR A 238 1.40 5.82 28.61
N ILE A 239 0.75 4.79 28.05
CA ILE A 239 1.38 3.48 27.82
C ILE A 239 2.43 3.59 26.70
N MET A 240 2.09 4.28 25.60
CA MET A 240 3.01 4.54 24.49
C MET A 240 4.29 5.22 24.97
N LEU A 241 4.18 6.32 25.73
CA LEU A 241 5.34 7.07 26.22
C LEU A 241 6.21 6.22 27.16
N ASN A 242 5.61 5.38 28.00
CA ASN A 242 6.35 4.47 28.86
C ASN A 242 7.15 3.44 28.05
N TYR A 243 6.55 2.83 27.02
CA TYR A 243 7.26 1.90 26.13
C TYR A 243 8.40 2.58 25.38
N GLN A 244 8.15 3.76 24.82
CA GLN A 244 9.18 4.50 24.09
C GLN A 244 10.38 4.85 24.99
N GLN A 245 10.14 5.22 26.25
CA GLN A 245 11.19 5.48 27.22
C GLN A 245 12.02 4.22 27.53
N GLN A 246 11.38 3.06 27.72
CA GLN A 246 12.08 1.79 27.94
C GLN A 246 12.96 1.41 26.75
N VAL A 247 12.49 1.65 25.52
CA VAL A 247 13.26 1.38 24.30
C VAL A 247 14.46 2.32 24.20
N LYS A 248 14.29 3.62 24.50
CA LYS A 248 15.42 4.58 24.54
C LYS A 248 16.50 4.14 25.52
N GLU A 249 16.10 3.73 26.73
CA GLU A 249 17.03 3.24 27.76
C GLU A 249 17.79 1.99 27.29
N SER A 250 17.08 1.01 26.71
CA SER A 250 17.68 -0.21 26.17
C SER A 250 18.69 0.08 25.05
N LEU A 251 18.37 0.97 24.12
CA LEU A 251 19.27 1.36 23.03
C LEU A 251 20.53 2.07 23.54
N SER A 252 20.38 2.97 24.52
CA SER A 252 21.52 3.67 25.12
C SER A 252 22.49 2.73 25.85
N LEU A 253 21.97 1.68 26.50
CA LEU A 253 22.79 0.65 27.15
C LEU A 253 23.53 -0.24 26.14
N GLY A 254 22.93 -0.46 24.96
CA GLY A 254 23.57 -1.19 23.86
C GLY A 254 24.76 -0.45 23.25
N GLU A 255 24.65 0.88 23.10
CA GLU A 255 25.73 1.72 22.54
C GLU A 255 26.92 1.88 23.51
N GLU A 256 26.72 1.73 24.82
CA GLU A 256 27.81 1.78 25.81
C GLU A 256 28.61 0.47 25.94
N THR A 257 28.14 -0.61 25.30
CA THR A 257 28.76 -1.95 25.38
C THR A 257 29.50 -2.39 24.11
N GLU A 258 29.54 -1.55 23.07
CA GLU A 258 30.38 -1.69 21.86
C GLU A 258 31.61 -0.77 21.89
#